data_AF-A0AA39DWF4-F1
#
_entry.id   AF-A0AA39DWF4-F1
#
_cell.length_a   1.000
_cell.length_b   1.000
_cell.length_c   1.000
_cell.angle_alpha   90.00
_cell.angle_beta   90.00
_cell.angle_gamma   90.00
#
_symmetry.space_group_name_H-M   'P 1'
#
loop_
_entity.id
_entity.type
_entity.pdbx_description
1 polymer ?
#
loop_
_entity_poly.entity_id
_entity_poly.type
_entity_poly.pdbx_seq_one_letter_code
_entity_poly.pdbx_strand_id
1 'polypeptide(L)'
;MFGKSIRFSSLPTSQNPKFPTHDSSKILFPSRLIESTERNSFRIVSSATSLRLRLRYDSVERGLRARVSSDGGDSFTGDELQEETELQAPSFAEFITSERVKVVAMLALALALCNADRVVMSVAIVPLSLSHGWSRSFGGVVQSSFLWGYLISPIAGGALVDYYGGKVVMAWGVALWSLATFLTPWAAETSIWALLTMRALLGVAEGVALPCMNNMVARWFPQTERSRAVGIAMAGFQLGSAIGLTLAPILMSQGGIFGPFVIFGLSGFLWVLVWISATSSTPDQNPQISKSELDYILNNRRKSFRMENQAKRTKVIPPFRRLLSKPPTWSLIVANAMHSWGFFVILSWMPIYFNMVRPNYFAMIHTFLLF
;
A
#
# COMPACT_ATOMS: atom_id res chain seq x y z
N MET A 1 37.64 -29.15 -16.91
CA MET A 1 38.79 -29.23 -17.83
C MET A 1 38.26 -29.51 -19.23
N PHE A 2 38.56 -28.61 -20.18
CA PHE A 2 38.33 -28.69 -21.64
C PHE A 2 36.90 -28.99 -22.12
N GLY A 3 36.22 -28.17 -22.92
CA GLY A 3 36.66 -27.26 -23.97
C GLY A 3 35.83 -27.60 -25.21
N LYS A 4 35.11 -26.64 -25.80
CA LYS A 4 34.54 -26.80 -27.15
C LYS A 4 34.38 -25.44 -27.83
N SER A 5 35.30 -25.24 -28.77
CA SER A 5 35.27 -24.28 -29.87
C SER A 5 34.03 -24.50 -30.74
N ILE A 6 33.37 -23.42 -31.17
CA ILE A 6 32.52 -23.43 -32.38
C ILE A 6 32.88 -22.19 -33.21
N ARG A 7 33.25 -22.47 -34.45
CA ARG A 7 33.71 -21.57 -35.52
C ARG A 7 32.65 -21.62 -36.62
N PHE A 8 32.17 -20.49 -37.16
CA PHE A 8 31.42 -20.39 -38.43
C PHE A 8 31.69 -19.00 -39.02
N SER A 9 32.51 -18.84 -40.06
CA SER A 9 32.33 -19.10 -41.51
C SER A 9 31.77 -17.90 -42.26
N SER A 10 32.52 -17.48 -43.27
CA SER A 10 32.35 -16.33 -44.17
C SER A 10 31.20 -16.43 -45.18
N LEU A 11 30.52 -15.28 -45.40
CA LEU A 11 29.89 -14.68 -46.60
C LEU A 11 29.36 -15.58 -47.76
N PRO A 12 28.26 -15.14 -48.41
CA PRO A 12 28.44 -14.60 -49.77
C PRO A 12 27.60 -13.35 -50.12
N THR A 13 27.99 -12.79 -51.26
CA THR A 13 27.74 -11.48 -51.85
C THR A 13 26.50 -11.41 -52.77
N SER A 14 26.04 -10.17 -53.01
CA SER A 14 25.32 -9.67 -54.21
C SER A 14 23.80 -9.90 -54.36
N GLN A 15 23.02 -8.82 -54.32
CA GLN A 15 22.30 -8.26 -55.49
C GLN A 15 21.65 -6.89 -55.15
N ASN A 16 21.87 -5.92 -56.04
CA ASN A 16 21.25 -4.58 -56.06
C ASN A 16 19.81 -4.66 -56.59
N PRO A 17 18.89 -3.74 -56.21
CA PRO A 17 18.54 -2.71 -57.19
C PRO A 17 18.28 -1.28 -56.63
N LYS A 18 18.75 -0.32 -57.45
CA LYS A 18 18.42 1.09 -57.66
C LYS A 18 17.39 1.80 -56.75
N PHE A 19 17.86 2.92 -56.18
CA PHE A 19 17.12 4.03 -55.55
C PHE A 19 16.27 4.86 -56.53
N PRO A 20 15.22 5.52 -56.02
CA PRO A 20 14.99 6.93 -56.26
C PRO A 20 15.15 7.76 -54.97
N THR A 21 15.36 9.05 -55.19
CA THR A 21 16.02 10.06 -54.36
C THR A 21 15.14 10.78 -53.33
N HIS A 22 15.81 11.31 -52.30
CA HIS A 22 15.43 12.35 -51.31
C HIS A 22 14.44 11.96 -50.19
N ASP A 23 14.94 11.76 -48.95
CA ASP A 23 15.13 12.84 -47.96
C ASP A 23 15.92 12.30 -46.74
N SER A 24 16.92 13.04 -46.26
CA SER A 24 18.02 12.52 -45.44
C SER A 24 18.22 13.26 -44.11
N SER A 25 18.07 12.54 -42.99
CA SER A 25 18.90 12.72 -41.78
C SER A 25 18.72 11.54 -40.80
N LYS A 26 19.31 10.38 -41.14
CA LYS A 26 19.67 9.34 -40.17
C LYS A 26 21.19 9.30 -40.06
N ILE A 27 21.69 9.63 -38.86
CA ILE A 27 23.12 9.63 -38.53
C ILE A 27 23.63 8.18 -38.55
N LEU A 28 24.60 7.94 -39.42
CA LEU A 28 25.30 6.67 -39.64
C LEU A 28 26.45 6.54 -38.62
N PHE A 29 26.56 5.41 -37.92
CA PHE A 29 27.75 5.10 -37.11
C PHE A 29 28.89 4.60 -38.01
N PRO A 30 30.10 5.17 -37.98
CA PRO A 30 31.24 4.61 -38.68
C PRO A 30 31.93 3.53 -37.85
N SER A 31 32.22 2.44 -38.53
CA SER A 31 32.95 1.25 -38.09
C SER A 31 34.44 1.53 -37.84
N ARG A 32 34.86 1.58 -36.57
CA ARG A 32 36.21 1.19 -36.07
C ARG A 32 36.30 1.48 -34.55
N LEU A 33 36.01 0.47 -33.73
CA LEU A 33 36.40 0.44 -32.31
C LEU A 33 37.82 -0.13 -32.23
N ILE A 34 38.77 0.64 -31.72
CA ILE A 34 40.12 0.15 -31.40
C ILE A 34 40.16 -0.07 -29.90
N GLU A 35 40.27 -1.33 -29.48
CA GLU A 35 40.44 -1.72 -28.08
C GLU A 35 41.88 -1.38 -27.65
N SER A 36 42.02 -0.51 -26.63
CA SER A 36 43.32 -0.04 -26.13
C SER A 36 43.66 -0.73 -24.81
N THR A 37 44.93 -1.08 -24.65
CA THR A 37 45.54 -2.01 -23.68
C THR A 37 45.60 -1.55 -22.21
N GLU A 38 44.68 -0.69 -21.76
CA GLU A 38 44.54 -0.32 -20.34
C GLU A 38 43.12 -0.63 -19.85
N ARG A 39 43.02 -1.48 -18.81
CA ARG A 39 41.75 -1.89 -18.18
C ARG A 39 40.94 -0.64 -17.79
N ASN A 40 39.84 -0.39 -18.49
CA ASN A 40 38.81 0.65 -18.28
C ASN A 40 38.92 1.97 -19.07
N SER A 41 39.54 1.97 -20.26
CA SER A 41 39.41 3.11 -21.18
C SER A 41 38.94 2.71 -22.58
N PHE A 42 37.95 3.43 -23.11
CA PHE A 42 37.49 3.26 -24.49
C PHE A 42 37.79 4.54 -25.27
N ARG A 43 38.45 4.37 -26.43
CA ARG A 43 38.81 5.48 -27.31
C ARG A 43 38.00 5.37 -28.59
N ILE A 44 37.20 6.40 -28.89
CA ILE A 44 36.46 6.50 -30.15
C ILE A 44 37.20 7.55 -30.98
N VAL A 45 37.72 7.14 -32.13
CA VAL A 45 38.48 8.00 -33.04
C VAL A 45 37.62 8.26 -34.26
N SER A 46 37.21 9.52 -34.45
CA SER A 46 36.67 10.02 -35.71
C SER A 46 37.70 10.95 -36.35
N SER A 47 37.67 11.06 -37.69
CA SER A 47 38.68 11.69 -38.55
C SER A 47 39.04 13.16 -38.24
N ALA A 48 38.41 13.82 -37.27
CA ALA A 48 38.71 15.21 -36.90
C ALA A 48 38.74 15.49 -35.39
N THR A 49 38.49 14.50 -34.51
CA THR A 49 38.48 14.75 -33.05
C THR A 49 38.65 13.44 -32.28
N SER A 50 39.58 13.41 -31.32
CA SER A 50 39.78 12.23 -30.46
C SER A 50 39.03 12.44 -29.15
N LEU A 51 37.94 11.68 -28.96
CA LEU A 51 37.16 11.67 -27.72
C LEU A 51 37.66 10.53 -26.83
N ARG A 52 38.10 10.86 -25.61
CA ARG A 52 38.44 9.87 -24.59
C ARG A 52 37.31 9.75 -23.59
N LEU A 53 36.77 8.53 -23.45
CA LEU A 53 35.79 8.16 -22.44
C LEU A 53 36.49 7.37 -21.35
N ARG A 54 36.54 7.95 -20.14
CA ARG A 54 37.02 7.26 -18.94
C ARG A 54 35.82 6.91 -18.06
N LEU A 55 35.62 5.61 -17.83
CA LEU A 55 34.63 5.09 -16.90
C LEU A 55 35.34 4.73 -15.60
N ARG A 56 34.95 5.38 -14.50
CA ARG A 56 35.44 5.04 -13.17
C ARG A 56 34.28 4.52 -12.33
N TYR A 57 34.42 3.28 -11.86
CA TYR A 57 33.51 2.70 -10.89
C TYR A 57 33.92 3.19 -9.50
N ASP A 58 33.03 3.91 -8.82
CA ASP A 58 33.30 4.40 -7.46
C ASP A 58 32.66 3.46 -6.44
N SER A 59 33.50 2.75 -5.68
CA SER A 59 33.04 1.71 -4.76
C SER A 59 32.33 2.26 -3.53
N VAL A 60 32.53 3.55 -3.21
CA VAL A 60 31.95 4.21 -2.04
C VAL A 60 30.51 4.67 -2.32
N GLU A 61 30.22 5.15 -3.53
CA GLU A 61 28.91 5.69 -3.91
C GLU A 61 28.01 4.69 -4.65
N ARG A 62 28.50 3.46 -4.95
CA ARG A 62 27.83 2.48 -5.82
C ARG A 62 27.30 3.11 -7.13
N GLY A 63 28.12 3.96 -7.75
CA GLY A 63 27.78 4.68 -8.97
C GLY A 63 28.89 4.56 -10.02
N LEU A 64 28.49 4.52 -11.29
CA LEU A 64 29.42 4.60 -12.43
C LEU A 64 29.51 6.06 -12.89
N ARG A 65 30.69 6.68 -12.75
CA ARG A 65 30.94 8.01 -13.32
C ARG A 65 31.64 7.87 -14.66
N ALA A 66 31.07 8.48 -15.70
CA ALA A 66 31.68 8.61 -17.02
C ALA A 66 32.18 10.04 -17.19
N ARG A 67 33.47 10.22 -17.51
CA ARG A 67 34.03 11.52 -17.88
C ARG A 67 34.47 11.48 -19.34
N VAL A 68 33.92 12.40 -20.13
CA VAL A 68 34.27 12.61 -21.54
C VAL A 68 35.22 13.80 -21.60
N SER A 69 36.37 13.64 -22.24
CA SER A 69 37.31 14.73 -22.48
C SER A 69 37.72 14.76 -23.94
N SER A 70 37.66 15.95 -24.54
CA SER A 70 38.08 16.24 -25.91
C SER A 70 39.50 16.80 -25.88
N ASP A 71 40.44 16.14 -26.57
CA ASP A 71 41.80 16.66 -26.75
C ASP A 71 41.75 17.67 -27.90
N GLY A 72 41.57 18.94 -27.55
CA GLY A 72 41.68 20.09 -28.44
C GLY A 72 41.94 21.30 -27.57
N GLY A 73 43.15 21.85 -27.64
CA GLY A 73 43.51 23.03 -26.86
C GLY A 73 42.65 24.21 -27.27
N ASP A 74 41.82 24.67 -26.34
CA ASP A 74 41.56 26.08 -26.10
C ASP A 74 40.89 26.22 -24.73
N SER A 75 41.55 27.00 -23.87
CA SER A 75 41.04 27.43 -22.59
C SER A 75 39.89 28.41 -22.82
N PHE A 76 38.65 27.92 -22.78
CA PHE A 76 37.47 28.77 -22.58
C PHE A 76 36.97 28.60 -21.15
N THR A 77 37.33 29.57 -20.32
CA THR A 77 36.60 29.90 -19.09
C THR A 77 35.22 30.42 -19.49
N GLY A 78 34.20 29.58 -19.31
CA GLY A 78 32.80 29.95 -19.43
C GLY A 78 32.05 29.36 -18.25
N ASP A 79 31.64 30.23 -17.33
CA ASP A 79 30.60 29.97 -16.34
C ASP A 79 29.29 29.63 -17.08
N GLU A 80 29.10 28.37 -17.45
CA GLU A 80 27.76 27.83 -17.72
C GLU A 80 27.53 26.68 -16.74
N LEU A 81 26.77 27.04 -15.70
CA LEU A 81 26.25 26.16 -14.66
C LEU A 81 25.69 24.88 -15.29
N GLN A 82 26.38 23.78 -15.02
CA GLN A 82 25.83 22.43 -15.13
C GLN A 82 24.56 22.35 -14.27
N GLU A 83 23.39 22.42 -14.91
CA GLU A 83 22.19 21.81 -14.35
C GLU A 83 22.32 20.28 -14.53
N GLU A 84 23.19 19.68 -13.72
CA GLU A 84 23.13 18.25 -13.45
C GLU A 84 21.78 18.01 -12.77
N THR A 85 20.77 17.61 -13.55
CA THR A 85 19.55 17.02 -12.99
C THR A 85 19.92 15.63 -12.46
N GLU A 86 20.62 15.59 -11.33
CA GLU A 86 20.70 14.41 -10.50
C GLU A 86 19.25 14.03 -10.17
N LEU A 87 18.83 12.84 -10.63
CA LEU A 87 17.64 12.18 -10.10
C LEU A 87 17.95 11.71 -8.67
N GLN A 88 18.15 12.66 -7.75
CA GLN A 88 18.22 12.37 -6.33
C GLN A 88 16.92 11.68 -5.95
N ALA A 89 17.03 10.47 -5.40
CA ALA A 89 15.89 9.84 -4.74
C ALA A 89 15.36 10.85 -3.71
N PRO A 90 14.05 11.17 -3.70
CA PRO A 90 13.53 12.19 -2.81
C PRO A 90 13.96 11.85 -1.39
N SER A 91 14.58 12.82 -0.71
CA SER A 91 15.11 12.63 0.63
C SER A 91 13.97 12.18 1.56
N PHE A 92 14.26 11.35 2.58
CA PHE A 92 13.27 10.93 3.55
C PHE A 92 12.51 12.12 4.19
N ALA A 93 13.17 13.28 4.30
CA ALA A 93 12.57 14.53 4.77
C ALA A 93 11.54 15.11 3.79
N GLU A 94 11.76 15.02 2.48
CA GLU A 94 10.81 15.45 1.44
C GLU A 94 9.61 14.49 1.33
N PHE A 95 9.80 13.22 1.68
CA PHE A 95 8.70 12.29 1.89
C PHE A 95 7.84 12.68 3.10
N ILE A 96 8.44 13.12 4.23
CA ILE A 96 7.71 13.51 5.44
C ILE A 96 6.90 14.81 5.29
N THR A 97 7.35 15.75 4.47
CA THR A 97 6.66 17.05 4.26
C THR A 97 5.58 17.03 3.18
N SER A 98 5.38 15.88 2.52
CA SER A 98 4.55 15.73 1.33
C SER A 98 3.07 15.45 1.65
N GLU A 99 2.17 15.94 0.81
CA GLU A 99 0.71 15.72 0.89
C GLU A 99 0.35 14.22 0.97
N ARG A 100 1.21 13.35 0.42
CA ARG A 100 1.13 11.89 0.54
C ARG A 100 1.06 11.39 1.99
N VAL A 101 1.86 11.94 2.90
CA VAL A 101 1.87 11.51 4.30
C VAL A 101 0.56 11.84 4.99
N LYS A 102 -0.05 12.99 4.67
CA LYS A 102 -1.39 13.34 5.17
C LYS A 102 -2.41 12.27 4.75
N VAL A 103 -2.38 11.83 3.49
CA VAL A 103 -3.28 10.78 2.98
C VAL A 103 -3.06 9.47 3.73
N VAL A 104 -1.81 9.03 3.92
CA VAL A 104 -1.52 7.78 4.64
C VAL A 104 -1.87 7.87 6.12
N ALA A 105 -1.59 9.01 6.76
CA ALA A 105 -1.96 9.24 8.15
C ALA A 105 -3.48 9.17 8.34
N MET A 106 -4.25 9.78 7.43
CA MET A 106 -5.71 9.71 7.45
C MET A 106 -6.23 8.29 7.20
N LEU A 107 -5.62 7.53 6.27
CA LEU A 107 -5.95 6.12 6.07
C LEU A 107 -5.62 5.27 7.31
N ALA A 108 -4.48 5.51 7.94
CA ALA A 108 -4.09 4.84 9.18
C ALA A 108 -5.07 5.15 10.32
N LEU A 109 -5.51 6.40 10.43
CA LEU A 109 -6.51 6.83 11.41
C LEU A 109 -7.89 6.19 11.14
N ALA A 110 -8.30 6.07 9.86
CA ALA A 110 -9.53 5.35 9.50
C ALA A 110 -9.49 3.88 9.92
N LEU A 111 -8.34 3.23 9.69
CA LEU A 111 -8.14 1.84 10.08
C LEU A 111 -8.01 1.67 11.60
N ALA A 112 -7.45 2.65 12.29
CA ALA A 112 -7.44 2.70 13.75
C ALA A 112 -8.87 2.77 14.31
N LEU A 113 -9.71 3.65 13.78
CA LEU A 113 -11.12 3.76 14.17
C LEU A 113 -11.90 2.47 13.88
N CYS A 114 -11.75 1.94 12.67
CA CYS A 114 -12.37 0.68 12.25
C CYS A 114 -12.05 -0.47 13.22
N ASN A 115 -10.78 -0.62 13.61
CA ASN A 115 -10.41 -1.69 14.52
C ASN A 115 -10.76 -1.40 15.98
N ALA A 116 -10.76 -0.13 16.39
CA ALA A 116 -11.22 0.28 17.71
C ALA A 116 -12.71 -0.05 17.90
N ASP A 117 -13.57 0.21 16.90
CA ASP A 117 -15.01 -0.11 16.95
C ASP A 117 -15.26 -1.62 17.17
N ARG A 118 -14.47 -2.49 16.52
CA ARG A 118 -14.52 -3.95 16.74
C ARG A 118 -14.18 -4.34 18.17
N VAL A 119 -13.13 -3.73 18.70
CA VAL A 119 -12.63 -4.02 20.04
C VAL A 119 -13.59 -3.50 21.10
N VAL A 120 -14.14 -2.31 20.93
CA VAL A 120 -15.12 -1.70 21.84
C VAL A 120 -16.29 -2.65 22.08
N MET A 121 -16.86 -3.22 21.03
CA MET A 121 -17.94 -4.22 21.17
C MET A 121 -17.48 -5.47 21.92
N SER A 122 -16.24 -5.92 21.68
CA SER A 122 -15.68 -7.11 22.33
C SER A 122 -15.46 -6.92 23.83
N VAL A 123 -15.14 -5.70 24.26
CA VAL A 123 -15.06 -5.33 25.69
C VAL A 123 -16.46 -5.16 26.28
N ALA A 124 -17.37 -4.49 25.57
CA ALA A 124 -18.70 -4.15 26.06
C ALA A 124 -19.65 -5.36 26.14
N ILE A 125 -19.39 -6.45 25.41
CA ILE A 125 -20.29 -7.61 25.40
C ILE A 125 -20.45 -8.25 26.78
N VAL A 126 -19.40 -8.25 27.60
CA VAL A 126 -19.42 -8.85 28.95
C VAL A 126 -20.41 -8.10 29.84
N PRO A 127 -20.28 -6.78 30.06
CA PRO A 127 -21.24 -6.04 30.88
C PRO A 127 -22.63 -5.96 30.23
N LEU A 128 -22.76 -5.91 28.90
CA LEU A 128 -24.06 -5.99 28.21
C LEU A 128 -24.79 -7.30 28.48
N SER A 129 -24.06 -8.41 28.42
CA SER A 129 -24.59 -9.74 28.69
C SER A 129 -25.06 -9.88 30.13
N LEU A 130 -24.33 -9.27 31.08
CA LEU A 130 -24.70 -9.27 32.49
C LEU A 130 -25.94 -8.41 32.76
N SER A 131 -26.02 -7.22 32.16
CA SER A 131 -27.17 -6.31 32.38
C SER A 131 -28.47 -6.84 31.78
N HIS A 132 -28.41 -7.58 30.68
CA HIS A 132 -29.58 -8.14 30.01
C HIS A 132 -29.82 -9.63 30.30
N GLY A 133 -29.02 -10.25 31.19
CA GLY A 133 -29.14 -11.67 31.53
C GLY A 133 -28.92 -12.63 30.36
N TRP A 134 -28.12 -12.23 29.36
CA TRP A 134 -27.83 -13.06 28.20
C TRP A 134 -26.91 -14.24 28.53
N SER A 135 -27.11 -15.35 27.83
CA SER A 135 -26.18 -16.48 27.89
C SER A 135 -24.86 -16.16 27.17
N ARG A 136 -23.77 -16.81 27.58
CA ARG A 136 -22.46 -16.67 26.89
C ARG A 136 -22.54 -17.00 25.40
N SER A 137 -23.33 -18.01 25.06
CA SER A 137 -23.58 -18.42 23.67
C SER A 137 -24.20 -17.28 22.87
N PHE A 138 -25.14 -16.54 23.45
CA PHE A 138 -25.76 -15.39 22.81
C PHE A 138 -24.78 -14.22 22.61
N GLY A 139 -23.91 -13.95 23.58
CA GLY A 139 -22.82 -12.97 23.40
C GLY A 139 -21.92 -13.30 22.19
N GLY A 140 -21.65 -14.59 21.98
CA GLY A 140 -20.97 -15.08 20.77
C GLY A 140 -21.75 -14.83 19.49
N VAL A 141 -23.08 -15.01 19.50
CA VAL A 141 -23.95 -14.67 18.36
C VAL A 141 -23.86 -13.19 18.02
N VAL A 142 -23.96 -12.30 19.01
CA VAL A 142 -23.84 -10.84 18.80
C VAL A 142 -22.47 -10.48 18.21
N GLN A 143 -21.38 -11.08 18.69
CA GLN A 143 -20.06 -10.87 18.09
C GLN A 143 -19.99 -11.39 16.64
N SER A 144 -20.53 -12.58 16.38
CA SER A 144 -20.51 -13.22 15.06
C SER A 144 -21.38 -12.52 14.01
N SER A 145 -22.43 -11.81 14.42
CA SER A 145 -23.34 -11.11 13.51
C SER A 145 -22.65 -10.05 12.64
N PHE A 146 -21.54 -9.50 13.11
CA PHE A 146 -20.64 -8.66 12.32
C PHE A 146 -20.10 -9.38 11.08
N LEU A 147 -19.71 -10.65 11.23
CA LEU A 147 -19.15 -11.44 10.14
C LEU A 147 -20.17 -11.72 9.05
N TRP A 148 -21.47 -11.74 9.38
CA TRP A 148 -22.54 -11.94 8.39
C TRP A 148 -22.54 -10.83 7.34
N GLY A 149 -22.36 -9.58 7.77
CA GLY A 149 -22.21 -8.44 6.87
C GLY A 149 -20.82 -8.34 6.22
N TYR A 150 -19.79 -8.67 6.99
CA TYR A 150 -18.40 -8.55 6.54
C TYR A 150 -18.01 -9.60 5.48
N LEU A 151 -18.69 -10.74 5.38
CA LEU A 151 -18.30 -11.82 4.45
C LEU A 151 -18.28 -11.38 2.98
N ILE A 152 -19.30 -10.64 2.56
CA ILE A 152 -19.48 -10.24 1.14
C ILE A 152 -18.94 -8.82 0.89
N SER A 153 -18.92 -7.99 1.94
CA SER A 153 -18.62 -6.57 1.80
C SER A 153 -17.24 -6.25 1.20
N PRO A 154 -16.12 -6.89 1.56
CA PRO A 154 -14.82 -6.60 0.95
C PRO A 154 -14.79 -6.81 -0.57
N ILE A 155 -15.52 -7.80 -1.06
CA ILE A 155 -15.64 -8.08 -2.50
C ILE A 155 -16.47 -6.99 -3.18
N ALA A 156 -17.64 -6.68 -2.62
CA ALA A 156 -18.52 -5.63 -3.13
C ALA A 156 -17.86 -4.24 -3.04
N GLY A 157 -17.17 -3.95 -1.94
CA GLY A 157 -16.41 -2.75 -1.68
C GLY A 157 -15.26 -2.57 -2.66
N GLY A 158 -14.54 -3.64 -3.01
CA GLY A 158 -13.53 -3.61 -4.07
C GLY A 158 -14.11 -3.15 -5.40
N ALA A 159 -15.23 -3.75 -5.82
CA ALA A 159 -15.92 -3.33 -7.04
C ALA A 159 -16.40 -1.88 -6.95
N LEU A 160 -16.99 -1.48 -5.82
CA LEU A 160 -17.51 -0.13 -5.61
C LEU A 160 -16.42 0.94 -5.68
N VAL A 161 -15.24 0.64 -5.11
CA VAL A 161 -14.06 1.50 -5.13
C VAL A 161 -13.50 1.68 -6.54
N ASP A 162 -13.60 0.66 -7.40
CA ASP A 162 -13.16 0.77 -8.79
C ASP A 162 -14.07 1.71 -9.60
N TYR A 163 -15.38 1.75 -9.31
CA TYR A 163 -16.34 2.63 -9.97
C TYR A 163 -16.32 4.07 -9.43
N TYR A 164 -16.45 4.23 -8.12
CA TYR A 164 -16.67 5.53 -7.47
C TYR A 164 -15.38 6.14 -6.88
N GLY A 165 -14.31 5.36 -6.77
CA GLY A 165 -13.02 5.79 -6.22
C GLY A 165 -12.92 5.67 -4.71
N GLY A 166 -11.68 5.47 -4.21
CA GLY A 166 -11.42 5.22 -2.79
C GLY A 166 -11.84 6.35 -1.84
N LYS A 167 -11.75 7.63 -2.24
CA LYS A 167 -12.13 8.76 -1.35
C LYS A 167 -13.60 8.70 -0.95
N VAL A 168 -14.49 8.62 -1.94
CA VAL A 168 -15.94 8.69 -1.73
C VAL A 168 -16.43 7.44 -1.01
N VAL A 169 -15.96 6.25 -1.44
CA VAL A 169 -16.38 4.99 -0.81
C VAL A 169 -15.87 4.88 0.63
N MET A 170 -14.64 5.36 0.91
CA MET A 170 -14.15 5.42 2.30
C MET A 170 -15.01 6.34 3.16
N ALA A 171 -15.37 7.54 2.66
CA ALA A 171 -16.18 8.50 3.42
C ALA A 171 -17.56 7.90 3.79
N TRP A 172 -18.24 7.27 2.82
CA TRP A 172 -19.52 6.62 3.05
C TRP A 172 -19.41 5.40 3.96
N GLY A 173 -18.35 4.60 3.79
CA GLY A 173 -18.05 3.49 4.68
C GLY A 173 -17.92 3.97 6.12
N VAL A 174 -17.07 4.97 6.35
CA VAL A 174 -16.82 5.51 7.69
C VAL A 174 -18.08 6.08 8.29
N ALA A 175 -18.81 6.92 7.55
CA ALA A 175 -20.06 7.49 8.02
C ALA A 175 -21.08 6.41 8.41
N LEU A 176 -21.18 5.34 7.62
CA LEU A 176 -22.15 4.26 7.85
C LEU A 176 -21.76 3.39 9.06
N TRP A 177 -20.49 3.01 9.21
CA TRP A 177 -20.08 2.23 10.37
C TRP A 177 -20.14 3.08 11.64
N SER A 178 -19.75 4.36 11.57
CA SER A 178 -19.84 5.28 12.70
C SER A 178 -21.28 5.53 13.13
N LEU A 179 -22.22 5.62 12.17
CA LEU A 179 -23.64 5.68 12.47
C LEU A 179 -24.13 4.40 13.15
N ALA A 180 -23.74 3.23 12.65
CA ALA A 180 -24.10 1.96 13.26
C ALA A 180 -23.53 1.82 14.68
N THR A 181 -22.26 2.18 14.90
CA THR A 181 -21.62 2.21 16.22
C THR A 181 -22.35 3.18 17.15
N PHE A 182 -22.64 4.40 16.69
CA PHE A 182 -23.38 5.38 17.47
C PHE A 182 -24.76 4.86 17.85
N LEU A 183 -25.52 4.27 16.93
CA LEU A 183 -26.88 3.77 17.20
C LEU A 183 -26.92 2.45 18.00
N THR A 184 -25.79 1.79 18.21
CA THR A 184 -25.72 0.46 18.86
C THR A 184 -26.29 0.45 20.29
N PRO A 185 -26.01 1.42 21.18
CA PRO A 185 -26.64 1.54 22.49
C PRO A 185 -28.17 1.51 22.46
N TRP A 186 -28.78 2.40 21.66
CA TRP A 186 -30.23 2.51 21.53
C TRP A 186 -30.83 1.24 20.91
N ALA A 187 -30.13 0.63 19.96
CA ALA A 187 -30.53 -0.65 19.38
C ALA A 187 -30.50 -1.77 20.43
N ALA A 188 -29.50 -1.80 21.32
CA ALA A 188 -29.39 -2.78 22.39
C ALA A 188 -30.54 -2.67 23.40
N GLU A 189 -30.97 -1.45 23.75
CA GLU A 189 -32.12 -1.22 24.64
C GLU A 189 -33.46 -1.60 23.99
N THR A 190 -33.61 -1.36 22.69
CA THR A 190 -34.89 -1.55 22.00
C THR A 190 -35.18 -3.02 21.70
N SER A 191 -34.22 -3.74 21.11
CA SER A 191 -34.41 -5.13 20.69
C SER A 191 -33.11 -5.82 20.35
N ILE A 192 -33.02 -7.10 20.71
CA ILE A 192 -31.95 -8.01 20.26
C ILE A 192 -31.78 -7.98 18.74
N TRP A 193 -32.89 -7.98 17.98
CA TRP A 193 -32.82 -7.97 16.52
C TRP A 193 -32.28 -6.66 15.97
N ALA A 194 -32.56 -5.54 16.64
CA ALA A 194 -32.00 -4.24 16.28
C ALA A 194 -30.48 -4.22 16.51
N LEU A 195 -30.01 -4.76 17.64
CA LEU A 195 -28.58 -4.90 17.91
C LEU A 195 -27.87 -5.75 16.86
N LEU A 196 -28.41 -6.94 16.54
CA LEU A 196 -27.83 -7.81 15.51
C LEU A 196 -27.80 -7.14 14.13
N THR A 197 -28.83 -6.35 13.80
CA THR A 197 -28.89 -5.60 12.55
C THR A 197 -27.84 -4.50 12.49
N MET A 198 -27.66 -3.71 13.57
CA MET A 198 -26.61 -2.69 13.64
C MET A 198 -25.21 -3.30 13.55
N ARG A 199 -25.01 -4.47 14.15
CA ARG A 199 -23.75 -5.22 14.07
C ARG A 199 -23.46 -5.74 12.67
N ALA A 200 -24.47 -6.29 11.99
CA ALA A 200 -24.34 -6.71 10.60
C ALA A 200 -24.07 -5.51 9.68
N LEU A 201 -24.76 -4.37 9.89
CA LEU A 201 -24.54 -3.14 9.14
C LEU A 201 -23.13 -2.59 9.33
N LEU A 202 -22.61 -2.63 10.56
CA LEU A 202 -21.20 -2.30 10.85
C LEU A 202 -20.25 -3.17 10.03
N GLY A 203 -20.49 -4.49 9.99
CA GLY A 203 -19.70 -5.42 9.19
C GLY A 203 -19.76 -5.14 7.69
N VAL A 204 -20.93 -4.78 7.17
CA VAL A 204 -21.07 -4.34 5.77
C VAL A 204 -20.28 -3.05 5.52
N ALA A 205 -20.36 -2.06 6.41
CA ALA A 205 -19.68 -0.79 6.21
C ALA A 205 -18.16 -0.91 6.32
N GLU A 206 -17.64 -1.63 7.32
CA GLU A 206 -16.20 -1.79 7.53
C GLU A 206 -15.52 -2.62 6.43
N GLY A 207 -16.23 -3.54 5.78
CA GLY A 207 -15.65 -4.38 4.72
C GLY A 207 -15.06 -3.59 3.55
N VAL A 208 -15.50 -2.35 3.33
CA VAL A 208 -14.97 -1.49 2.26
C VAL A 208 -13.63 -0.83 2.61
N ALA A 209 -13.21 -0.81 3.89
CA ALA A 209 -12.05 -0.05 4.35
C ALA A 209 -10.73 -0.52 3.72
N LEU A 210 -10.46 -1.82 3.70
CA LEU A 210 -9.22 -2.39 3.15
C LEU A 210 -9.11 -2.21 1.61
N PRO A 211 -10.17 -2.48 0.82
CA PRO A 211 -10.16 -2.14 -0.61
C PRO A 211 -9.93 -0.64 -0.87
N CYS A 212 -10.58 0.24 -0.11
CA CYS A 212 -10.39 1.69 -0.21
C CYS A 212 -8.94 2.09 0.06
N MET A 213 -8.35 1.58 1.14
CA MET A 213 -6.95 1.85 1.50
C MET A 213 -6.00 1.44 0.36
N ASN A 214 -6.12 0.21 -0.14
CA ASN A 214 -5.26 -0.28 -1.22
C ASN A 214 -5.42 0.54 -2.51
N ASN A 215 -6.64 0.93 -2.86
CA ASN A 215 -6.90 1.77 -4.03
C ASN A 215 -6.29 3.17 -3.88
N MET A 216 -6.45 3.80 -2.71
CA MET A 216 -5.89 5.12 -2.43
C MET A 216 -4.36 5.09 -2.43
N VAL A 217 -3.75 4.11 -1.78
CA VAL A 217 -2.29 3.94 -1.81
C VAL A 217 -1.79 3.72 -3.24
N ALA A 218 -2.47 2.90 -4.04
CA ALA A 218 -2.10 2.67 -5.43
C ALA A 218 -2.15 3.95 -6.30
N ARG A 219 -3.07 4.88 -5.99
CA ARG A 219 -3.20 6.17 -6.69
C ARG A 219 -2.20 7.21 -6.22
N TRP A 220 -1.95 7.30 -4.91
CA TRP A 220 -1.13 8.36 -4.32
C TRP A 220 0.36 8.02 -4.24
N PHE A 221 0.74 6.73 -4.27
CA PHE A 221 2.13 6.31 -4.09
C PHE A 221 2.71 5.57 -5.31
N PRO A 222 3.99 5.83 -5.65
CA PRO A 222 4.73 5.06 -6.65
C PRO A 222 4.99 3.63 -6.15
N GLN A 223 5.17 2.68 -7.07
CA GLN A 223 5.31 1.26 -6.75
C GLN A 223 6.40 0.94 -5.71
N THR A 224 7.50 1.69 -5.71
CA THR A 224 8.62 1.56 -4.77
C THR A 224 8.25 1.88 -3.32
N GLU A 225 7.26 2.75 -3.10
CA GLU A 225 6.87 3.25 -1.77
C GLU A 225 5.54 2.67 -1.27
N ARG A 226 4.76 2.02 -2.15
CA ARG A 226 3.43 1.47 -1.82
C ARG A 226 3.45 0.54 -0.60
N SER A 227 4.42 -0.36 -0.51
CA SER A 227 4.50 -1.31 0.61
C SER A 227 4.69 -0.62 1.96
N ARG A 228 5.46 0.49 1.98
CA ARG A 228 5.64 1.30 3.20
C ARG A 228 4.34 2.01 3.59
N ALA A 229 3.65 2.59 2.61
CA ALA A 229 2.36 3.26 2.83
C ALA A 229 1.29 2.28 3.37
N VAL A 230 1.20 1.07 2.80
CA VAL A 230 0.32 0.01 3.31
C VAL A 230 0.74 -0.40 4.73
N GLY A 231 2.04 -0.55 4.99
CA GLY A 231 2.55 -0.89 6.32
C GLY A 231 2.16 0.13 7.39
N ILE A 232 2.28 1.43 7.09
CA ILE A 232 1.87 2.50 8.01
C ILE A 232 0.35 2.48 8.24
N ALA A 233 -0.44 2.32 7.18
CA ALA A 233 -1.89 2.23 7.31
C ALA A 233 -2.32 1.02 8.19
N MET A 234 -1.69 -0.14 8.00
CA MET A 234 -1.92 -1.34 8.81
C MET A 234 -1.40 -1.19 10.26
N ALA A 235 -0.34 -0.41 10.48
CA ALA A 235 0.08 -0.07 11.84
C ALA A 235 -1.02 0.72 12.57
N GLY A 236 -1.72 1.62 11.86
CA GLY A 236 -2.92 2.29 12.38
C GLY A 236 -4.00 1.30 12.83
N PHE A 237 -4.25 0.24 12.06
CA PHE A 237 -5.18 -0.82 12.44
C PHE A 237 -4.82 -1.43 13.81
N GLN A 238 -3.55 -1.82 14.02
CA GLN A 238 -3.11 -2.39 15.30
C GLN A 238 -3.11 -1.38 16.45
N LEU A 239 -2.77 -0.12 16.17
CA LEU A 239 -2.88 0.96 17.14
C LEU A 239 -4.32 1.15 17.62
N GLY A 240 -5.29 1.03 16.70
CA GLY A 240 -6.72 1.04 17.00
C GLY A 240 -7.13 -0.04 18.00
N SER A 241 -6.58 -1.26 17.89
CA SER A 241 -6.80 -2.32 18.88
C SER A 241 -6.32 -1.91 20.27
N ALA A 242 -5.10 -1.37 20.36
CA ALA A 242 -4.52 -0.98 21.64
C ALA A 242 -5.29 0.17 22.29
N ILE A 243 -5.68 1.18 21.49
CA ILE A 243 -6.50 2.30 21.94
C ILE A 243 -7.89 1.79 22.37
N GLY A 244 -8.53 0.94 21.59
CA GLY A 244 -9.84 0.38 21.93
C GLY A 244 -9.81 -0.41 23.25
N LEU A 245 -8.80 -1.26 23.46
CA LEU A 245 -8.66 -2.08 24.68
C LEU A 245 -8.38 -1.24 25.93
N THR A 246 -7.68 -0.11 25.79
CA THR A 246 -7.30 0.75 26.92
C THR A 246 -8.37 1.80 27.21
N LEU A 247 -8.88 2.47 26.17
CA LEU A 247 -9.82 3.58 26.31
C LEU A 247 -11.25 3.10 26.55
N ALA A 248 -11.69 1.98 25.97
CA ALA A 248 -13.07 1.53 26.15
C ALA A 248 -13.43 1.24 27.61
N PRO A 249 -12.63 0.49 28.41
CA PRO A 249 -12.93 0.30 29.84
C PRO A 249 -12.98 1.60 30.64
N ILE A 250 -12.09 2.56 30.35
CA ILE A 250 -12.05 3.87 31.02
C ILE A 250 -13.31 4.68 30.70
N LEU A 251 -13.74 4.68 29.43
CA LEU A 251 -14.97 5.34 29.02
C LEU A 251 -16.20 4.64 29.62
N MET A 252 -16.16 3.32 29.79
CA MET A 252 -17.26 2.58 30.44
C MET A 252 -17.40 2.90 31.93
N SER A 253 -16.29 3.12 32.64
CA SER A 253 -16.34 3.41 34.08
C SER A 253 -16.92 4.80 34.38
N GLN A 254 -16.78 5.75 33.46
CA GLN A 254 -17.28 7.13 33.63
C GLN A 254 -18.65 7.35 32.97
N GLY A 255 -18.83 6.84 31.74
CA GLY A 255 -20.01 7.09 30.91
C GLY A 255 -20.95 5.89 30.77
N GLY A 256 -20.74 4.83 31.56
CA GLY A 256 -21.49 3.59 31.47
C GLY A 256 -21.17 2.77 30.21
N ILE A 257 -21.84 1.63 30.07
CA ILE A 257 -21.60 0.65 28.99
C ILE A 257 -21.71 1.28 27.59
N PHE A 258 -22.54 2.31 27.45
CA PHE A 258 -22.81 2.97 26.17
C PHE A 258 -21.85 4.11 25.83
N GLY A 259 -21.15 4.68 26.82
CA GLY A 259 -20.21 5.79 26.65
C GLY A 259 -19.20 5.58 25.51
N PRO A 260 -18.49 4.43 25.44
CA PRO A 260 -17.55 4.16 24.36
C PRO A 260 -18.18 4.22 22.97
N PHE A 261 -19.35 3.62 22.77
CA PHE A 261 -20.01 3.58 21.46
C PHE A 261 -20.36 4.98 20.95
N VAL A 262 -20.81 5.86 21.85
CA VAL A 262 -21.12 7.26 21.51
C VAL A 262 -19.85 8.00 21.12
N ILE A 263 -18.78 7.90 21.92
CA ILE A 263 -17.52 8.61 21.67
C ILE A 263 -16.83 8.12 20.40
N PHE A 264 -16.72 6.81 20.22
CA PHE A 264 -16.11 6.22 19.02
C PHE A 264 -16.95 6.50 17.77
N GLY A 265 -18.28 6.37 17.85
CA GLY A 265 -19.19 6.76 16.77
C GLY A 265 -19.06 8.23 16.36
N LEU A 266 -19.04 9.16 17.32
CA LEU A 266 -18.86 10.59 17.04
C LEU A 266 -17.47 10.91 16.47
N SER A 267 -16.42 10.26 16.96
CA SER A 267 -15.06 10.46 16.43
C SER A 267 -14.93 10.04 14.97
N GLY A 268 -15.67 9.02 14.54
CA GLY A 268 -15.72 8.63 13.14
C GLY A 268 -16.45 9.65 12.25
N PHE A 269 -17.53 10.28 12.73
CA PHE A 269 -18.13 11.42 12.02
C PHE A 269 -17.18 12.61 11.90
N LEU A 270 -16.46 12.94 12.98
CA LEU A 270 -15.42 13.97 12.96
C LEU A 270 -14.34 13.63 11.93
N TRP A 271 -13.90 12.37 11.88
CA TRP A 271 -12.97 11.89 10.86
C TRP A 271 -13.51 12.10 9.44
N VAL A 272 -14.80 11.82 9.18
CA VAL A 272 -15.42 12.02 7.86
C VAL A 272 -15.40 13.49 7.44
N LEU A 273 -15.71 14.41 8.37
CA LEU A 273 -15.66 15.85 8.10
C LEU A 273 -14.25 16.30 7.69
N VAL A 274 -13.24 15.83 8.42
CA VAL A 274 -11.83 16.10 8.10
C VAL A 274 -11.43 15.43 6.78
N TRP A 275 -11.89 14.21 6.51
CA TRP A 275 -11.57 13.47 5.29
C TRP A 275 -12.11 14.13 4.02
N ILE A 276 -13.36 14.57 4.05
CA ILE A 276 -14.00 15.20 2.90
C ILE A 276 -13.31 16.52 2.54
N SER A 277 -12.94 17.30 3.57
CA SER A 277 -12.29 18.61 3.43
C SER A 277 -10.80 18.53 3.11
N ALA A 278 -10.06 17.63 3.75
CA ALA A 278 -8.59 17.59 3.68
C ALA A 278 -8.04 16.65 2.59
N THR A 279 -8.79 15.64 2.15
CA THR A 279 -8.26 14.62 1.22
C THR A 279 -8.80 14.80 -0.19
N SER A 280 -7.98 14.64 -1.22
CA SER A 280 -8.42 14.67 -2.62
C SER A 280 -8.54 13.26 -3.23
N SER A 281 -9.44 13.07 -4.20
CA SER A 281 -9.67 11.76 -4.84
C SER A 281 -8.48 11.31 -5.70
N THR A 282 -7.81 12.27 -6.32
CA THR A 282 -6.61 12.08 -7.13
C THR A 282 -5.59 13.16 -6.78
N PRO A 283 -4.28 12.85 -6.88
CA PRO A 283 -3.23 13.84 -6.65
C PRO A 283 -3.38 15.05 -7.59
N ASP A 284 -3.89 14.83 -8.81
CA ASP A 284 -4.15 15.87 -9.82
C ASP A 284 -5.24 16.89 -9.42
N GLN A 285 -6.09 16.55 -8.45
CA GLN A 285 -7.17 17.40 -7.95
C GLN A 285 -6.82 18.08 -6.62
N ASN A 286 -5.65 17.79 -6.05
CA ASN A 286 -5.24 18.40 -4.78
C ASN A 286 -4.65 19.79 -5.03
N PRO A 287 -5.28 20.88 -4.55
CA PRO A 287 -4.73 22.23 -4.73
C PRO A 287 -3.42 22.46 -3.95
N GLN A 288 -3.10 21.61 -2.96
CA GLN A 288 -1.92 21.75 -2.10
C GLN A 288 -0.71 20.93 -2.56
N ILE A 289 -0.82 20.14 -3.64
CA ILE A 289 0.31 19.33 -4.11
C ILE A 289 1.34 20.17 -4.85
N SER A 290 2.63 19.97 -4.54
CA SER A 290 3.71 20.58 -5.32
C SER A 290 3.74 20.03 -6.75
N LYS A 291 4.04 20.88 -7.74
CA LYS A 291 4.20 20.46 -9.14
C LYS A 291 5.29 19.39 -9.30
N SER A 292 6.39 19.51 -8.54
CA SER A 292 7.48 18.52 -8.55
C SER A 292 7.02 17.14 -8.07
N GLU A 293 6.17 17.10 -7.03
CA GLU A 293 5.63 15.87 -6.47
C GLU A 293 4.63 15.22 -7.42
N LEU A 294 3.75 16.02 -8.02
CA LEU A 294 2.78 15.53 -9.00
C LEU A 294 3.48 14.89 -10.20
N ASP A 295 4.51 15.54 -10.74
CA ASP A 295 5.30 15.00 -11.85
C ASP A 295 6.06 13.73 -11.46
N TYR A 296 6.57 13.63 -10.23
CA TYR A 296 7.19 12.40 -9.73
C TYR A 296 6.21 11.22 -9.69
N ILE A 297 4.99 11.44 -9.21
CA ILE A 297 3.93 10.42 -9.15
C ILE A 297 3.51 10.01 -10.57
N LEU A 298 3.27 10.99 -11.46
CA LEU A 298 2.80 10.75 -12.83
C LEU A 298 3.87 10.10 -13.70
N ASN A 299 5.14 10.47 -13.57
CA ASN A 299 6.24 9.89 -14.33
C ASN A 299 6.52 8.45 -13.91
N ASN A 300 6.48 8.13 -12.61
CA ASN A 300 6.58 6.75 -12.14
C ASN A 300 5.36 5.90 -12.54
N ARG A 301 4.16 6.48 -12.51
CA ARG A 301 2.94 5.82 -13.01
C ARG A 301 3.02 5.55 -14.52
N ARG A 302 3.57 6.47 -15.31
CA ARG A 302 3.81 6.28 -16.75
C ARG A 302 4.86 5.21 -17.02
N LYS A 303 5.94 5.13 -16.24
CA LYS A 303 6.95 4.05 -16.33
C LYS A 303 6.32 2.68 -16.04
N SER A 304 5.51 2.56 -14.99
CA SER A 304 4.82 1.30 -14.68
C SER A 304 3.79 0.90 -15.76
N PHE A 305 3.01 1.86 -16.28
CA PHE A 305 2.04 1.59 -17.36
C PHE A 305 2.72 1.28 -18.71
N ARG A 306 3.87 1.90 -19.04
CA ARG A 306 4.62 1.57 -20.27
C ARG A 306 5.13 0.14 -20.28
N MET A 307 5.43 -0.46 -19.12
CA MET A 307 5.75 -1.89 -19.01
C MET A 307 4.53 -2.81 -19.21
N GLU A 308 3.30 -2.32 -18.99
CA GLU A 308 2.05 -3.10 -19.03
C GLU A 308 1.22 -2.87 -20.31
N ASN A 309 1.70 -2.01 -21.23
CA ASN A 309 0.94 -1.46 -22.36
C ASN A 309 0.61 -2.43 -23.53
N GLN A 310 0.63 -3.76 -23.32
CA GLN A 310 0.02 -4.71 -24.27
C GLN A 310 -1.37 -5.22 -23.85
N ALA A 311 -1.85 -4.98 -22.63
CA ALA A 311 -3.18 -5.41 -22.21
C ALA A 311 -4.20 -4.26 -22.37
N LYS A 312 -5.08 -4.36 -23.37
CA LYS A 312 -6.16 -3.41 -23.66
C LYS A 312 -6.96 -3.08 -22.39
N ARG A 313 -6.89 -1.81 -21.95
CA ARG A 313 -7.80 -1.23 -20.95
C ARG A 313 -9.24 -1.42 -21.40
N THR A 314 -9.95 -2.33 -20.76
CA THR A 314 -11.42 -2.33 -20.75
C THR A 314 -11.85 -2.04 -19.32
N LYS A 315 -12.67 -0.99 -19.14
CA LYS A 315 -13.37 -0.65 -17.88
C LYS A 315 -14.45 -1.68 -17.55
N VAL A 316 -14.10 -2.96 -17.61
CA VAL A 316 -15.01 -4.08 -17.37
C VAL A 316 -14.43 -4.81 -16.18
N ILE A 317 -15.24 -5.00 -15.13
CA ILE A 317 -14.91 -5.84 -13.97
C ILE A 317 -14.21 -7.08 -14.52
N PRO A 318 -12.95 -7.38 -14.14
CA PRO A 318 -12.30 -8.59 -14.62
C PRO A 318 -13.22 -9.76 -14.24
N PRO A 319 -13.68 -10.57 -15.22
CA PRO A 319 -14.68 -11.58 -14.94
C PRO A 319 -14.12 -12.50 -13.85
N PHE A 320 -14.80 -12.58 -12.69
CA PHE A 320 -14.36 -13.37 -11.53
C PHE A 320 -13.96 -14.80 -11.94
N ARG A 321 -14.68 -15.35 -12.92
CA ARG A 321 -14.38 -16.65 -13.53
C ARG A 321 -12.99 -16.73 -14.15
N ARG A 322 -12.52 -15.67 -14.82
CA ARG A 322 -11.18 -15.62 -15.42
C ARG A 322 -10.09 -15.42 -14.37
N LEU A 323 -10.38 -14.70 -13.28
CA LEU A 323 -9.45 -14.55 -12.16
C LEU A 323 -9.30 -15.87 -11.40
N LEU A 324 -10.41 -16.49 -11.02
CA LEU A 324 -10.44 -17.80 -10.33
C LEU A 324 -9.95 -18.95 -11.22
N SER A 325 -9.85 -18.76 -12.54
CA SER A 325 -9.25 -19.76 -13.43
C SER A 325 -7.71 -19.76 -13.39
N LYS A 326 -7.07 -18.76 -12.78
CA LYS A 326 -5.61 -18.62 -12.79
C LYS A 326 -4.96 -19.24 -11.54
N PRO A 327 -3.87 -20.02 -11.68
CA PRO A 327 -3.19 -20.65 -10.54
C PRO A 327 -2.64 -19.68 -9.49
N PRO A 328 -2.06 -18.51 -9.86
CA PRO A 328 -1.58 -17.53 -8.86
C PRO A 328 -2.66 -17.04 -7.90
N THR A 329 -3.91 -16.93 -8.37
CA THR A 329 -5.05 -16.53 -7.53
C THR A 329 -5.33 -17.57 -6.46
N TRP A 330 -5.32 -18.85 -6.82
CA TRP A 330 -5.47 -19.94 -5.84
C TRP A 330 -4.30 -20.04 -4.87
N SER A 331 -3.06 -19.83 -5.33
CA SER A 331 -1.89 -19.78 -4.45
C SER A 331 -2.05 -18.70 -3.38
N LEU A 332 -2.55 -17.51 -3.74
CA LEU A 332 -2.78 -16.41 -2.80
C LEU A 332 -3.93 -16.73 -1.82
N ILE A 333 -5.04 -17.29 -2.31
CA ILE A 333 -6.20 -17.67 -1.47
C ILE A 333 -5.78 -18.72 -0.44
N VAL A 334 -5.09 -19.77 -0.88
CA VAL A 334 -4.62 -20.85 0.01
C VAL A 334 -3.59 -20.32 1.00
N ALA A 335 -2.63 -19.50 0.56
CA ALA A 335 -1.65 -18.91 1.46
C ALA A 335 -2.31 -18.04 2.55
N ASN A 336 -3.28 -17.21 2.16
CA ASN A 336 -4.02 -16.39 3.12
C ASN A 336 -4.87 -17.24 4.07
N ALA A 337 -5.53 -18.29 3.57
CA ALA A 337 -6.31 -19.21 4.39
C ALA A 337 -5.44 -19.95 5.40
N MET A 338 -4.27 -20.46 4.99
CA MET A 338 -3.32 -21.11 5.89
C MET A 338 -2.74 -20.14 6.92
N HIS A 339 -2.46 -18.90 6.52
CA HIS A 339 -2.03 -17.86 7.44
C HIS A 339 -3.11 -17.56 8.50
N SER A 340 -4.36 -17.34 8.09
CA SER A 340 -5.48 -17.13 9.01
C SER A 340 -5.68 -18.34 9.93
N TRP A 341 -5.64 -19.55 9.39
CA TRP A 341 -5.80 -20.78 10.17
C TRP A 341 -4.68 -20.92 11.22
N GLY A 342 -3.41 -20.77 10.82
CA GLY A 342 -2.29 -20.84 11.74
C GLY A 342 -2.35 -19.78 12.85
N PHE A 343 -2.73 -18.54 12.49
CA PHE A 343 -2.93 -17.47 13.45
C PHE A 343 -4.02 -17.81 14.49
N PHE A 344 -5.20 -18.24 14.05
CA PHE A 344 -6.31 -18.61 14.95
C PHE A 344 -5.99 -19.85 15.79
N VAL A 345 -5.31 -20.86 15.24
CA VAL A 345 -4.89 -22.04 16.00
C VAL A 345 -3.95 -21.64 17.13
N ILE A 346 -2.91 -20.84 16.84
CA ILE A 346 -2.00 -20.36 17.89
C ILE A 346 -2.80 -19.55 18.92
N LEU A 347 -3.65 -18.62 18.49
CA LEU A 347 -4.39 -17.75 19.40
C LEU A 347 -5.38 -18.51 20.30
N SER A 348 -6.08 -19.53 19.79
CA SER A 348 -7.04 -20.33 20.56
C SER A 348 -6.38 -21.38 21.45
N TRP A 349 -5.32 -22.04 20.98
CA TRP A 349 -4.72 -23.16 21.68
C TRP A 349 -3.56 -22.76 22.59
N MET A 350 -2.90 -21.62 22.35
CA MET A 350 -1.80 -21.16 23.19
C MET A 350 -2.21 -20.94 24.67
N PRO A 351 -3.34 -20.29 24.99
CA PRO A 351 -3.78 -20.14 26.39
C PRO A 351 -4.11 -21.48 27.07
N ILE A 352 -4.71 -22.42 26.33
CA ILE A 352 -5.06 -23.76 26.82
C ILE A 352 -3.80 -24.58 27.08
N TYR A 353 -2.85 -24.56 26.14
CA TYR A 353 -1.56 -25.24 26.25
C TYR A 353 -0.77 -24.76 27.46
N PHE A 354 -0.67 -23.44 27.67
CA PHE A 354 0.04 -22.91 28.84
C PHE A 354 -0.65 -23.24 30.16
N ASN A 355 -1.99 -23.21 30.22
CA ASN A 355 -2.72 -23.61 31.43
C ASN A 355 -2.61 -25.11 31.73
N MET A 356 -2.62 -25.97 30.71
CA MET A 356 -2.54 -27.43 30.90
C MET A 356 -1.13 -27.93 31.19
N VAL A 357 -0.12 -27.43 30.48
CA VAL A 357 1.26 -27.92 30.58
C VAL A 357 2.05 -27.18 31.67
N ARG A 358 1.70 -25.91 31.97
CA ARG A 358 2.36 -25.09 33.00
C ARG A 358 1.37 -24.23 33.81
N PRO A 359 0.48 -24.83 34.61
CA PRO A 359 -0.50 -24.09 35.43
C PRO A 359 0.14 -23.05 36.37
N ASN A 360 1.40 -23.26 36.80
CA ASN A 360 2.10 -22.35 37.72
C ASN A 360 2.73 -21.11 37.04
N TYR A 361 2.76 -21.02 35.71
CA TYR A 361 3.35 -19.85 35.03
C TYR A 361 2.44 -18.61 35.11
N PHE A 362 1.12 -18.78 35.11
CA PHE A 362 0.18 -17.66 35.28
C PHE A 362 0.24 -17.08 36.70
N ALA A 363 0.40 -17.94 37.71
CA ALA A 363 0.63 -17.51 39.09
C ALA A 363 1.96 -16.75 39.24
N MET A 364 3.03 -17.20 38.57
CA MET A 364 4.34 -16.53 38.58
C MET A 364 4.32 -15.16 37.91
N ILE A 365 3.62 -15.00 36.77
CA ILE A 365 3.48 -13.69 36.09
C ILE A 365 2.62 -12.71 36.90
N HIS A 366 1.53 -13.18 37.53
CA HIS A 366 0.73 -12.35 38.44
C HIS A 366 1.52 -11.93 39.69
N THR A 367 2.40 -12.79 40.20
CA THR A 367 3.27 -12.50 41.35
C THR A 367 4.39 -11.53 40.96
N PHE A 368 4.93 -11.60 39.73
CA PHE A 368 5.97 -10.70 39.23
C PHE A 368 5.46 -9.32 38.78
N LEU A 369 4.16 -9.16 38.47
CA LEU A 369 3.55 -7.87 38.13
C LEU A 369 3.00 -7.12 39.36
N LEU A 370 2.97 -7.76 40.53
CA LEU A 370 2.51 -7.19 41.81
C LEU A 370 3.66 -6.87 42.79
N PHE A 371 4.90 -7.00 42.34
CA PHE A 371 6.11 -6.43 42.96
C PHE A 371 6.76 -5.50 41.94
#